data_AF-A0A257W6I7-F1
#
_entry.id   AF-A0A257W6I7-F1
#
_cell.length_a   1.000
_cell.length_b   1.000
_cell.length_c   1.000
_cell.angle_alpha   90.00
_cell.angle_beta   90.00
_cell.angle_gamma   90.00
#
_symmetry.space_group_name_H-M   'P 1'
#
loop_
_entity.id
_entity.type
_entity.pdbx_description
1 polymer ?
#
loop_
_entity_poly.entity_id
_entity_poly.type
_entity_poly.pdbx_seq_one_letter_code
_entity_poly.pdbx_strand_id
1 'polypeptide(L)'
;MRFMFTSAVLACICFAGCDKSSEDYKADAVRNATKAKADMVQAGSEQAADNMRDASGKDAFGSAKSPAVEKKADAVEEQGTKAAKGIEKAGEKEADAIEADKPK
;
A
#
# COMPACT_ATOMS: atom_id res chain seq x y z
N MET A 1 3.85 65.25 13.77
CA MET A 1 3.36 65.15 12.38
C MET A 1 4.18 64.09 11.65
N ARG A 2 3.50 63.03 11.18
CA ARG A 2 3.77 62.18 10.01
C ARG A 2 5.24 61.83 9.69
N PHE A 3 5.68 60.64 10.13
CA PHE A 3 6.60 59.82 9.34
C PHE A 3 5.78 58.79 8.56
N MET A 4 5.57 59.06 7.26
CA MET A 4 5.08 58.09 6.30
C MET A 4 6.27 57.25 5.84
N PHE A 5 6.39 56.02 6.34
CA PHE A 5 7.14 54.94 5.69
C PHE A 5 6.18 53.80 5.40
N THR A 6 5.32 54.02 4.42
CA THR A 6 4.68 52.97 3.64
C THR A 6 5.71 52.41 2.68
N SER A 7 6.15 51.17 2.88
CA SER A 7 6.02 50.15 1.84
C SER A 7 6.31 48.79 2.45
N ALA A 8 5.28 47.95 2.42
CA ALA A 8 5.30 46.59 2.90
C ALA A 8 6.42 45.79 2.22
N VAL A 9 7.22 45.08 3.03
CA VAL A 9 8.06 43.97 2.58
C VAL A 9 7.11 42.95 1.97
N LEU A 10 7.07 42.96 0.65
CA LEU A 10 6.30 42.06 -0.19
C LEU A 10 6.76 40.63 0.10
N ALA A 11 5.79 39.83 0.52
CA ALA A 11 5.84 38.40 0.70
C ALA A 11 6.51 37.67 -0.47
N CYS A 12 7.37 36.69 -0.15
CA CYS A 12 7.55 35.47 -0.93
C CYS A 12 8.28 34.42 -0.06
N ILE A 13 7.63 33.99 1.03
CA ILE A 13 7.98 32.77 1.75
C ILE A 13 6.71 31.92 1.84
N CYS A 14 6.27 31.38 0.71
CA CYS A 14 5.26 30.31 0.59
C CYS A 14 5.55 29.62 -0.76
N PHE A 15 5.22 28.33 -0.89
CA PHE A 15 5.32 27.51 -2.12
C PHE A 15 6.61 26.71 -2.39
N ALA A 16 7.30 26.21 -1.37
CA ALA A 16 8.26 25.10 -1.54
C ALA A 16 7.76 23.76 -0.96
N GLY A 17 6.45 23.63 -0.67
CA GLY A 17 5.87 22.39 -0.20
C GLY A 17 4.35 22.44 -0.25
N CYS A 18 3.74 21.41 -0.84
CA CYS A 18 2.31 21.07 -0.84
C CYS A 18 1.43 21.44 -2.05
N ASP A 19 1.96 21.63 -3.26
CA ASP A 19 1.12 21.54 -4.46
C ASP A 19 1.32 20.17 -5.12
N LYS A 20 0.63 19.15 -4.60
CA LYS A 20 0.43 17.91 -5.35
C LYS A 20 -0.44 18.23 -6.56
N SER A 21 0.02 17.82 -7.74
CA SER A 21 -0.74 17.92 -8.98
C SER A 21 -1.94 16.96 -8.97
N SER A 22 -2.90 17.17 -9.87
CA SER A 22 -4.05 16.25 -10.01
C SER A 22 -3.60 14.82 -10.31
N GLU A 23 -2.50 14.67 -11.04
CA GLU A 23 -1.85 13.42 -11.41
C GLU A 23 -1.30 12.70 -10.18
N ASP A 24 -0.62 13.43 -9.28
CA ASP A 24 -0.10 12.85 -8.03
C ASP A 24 -1.24 12.28 -7.16
N TYR A 25 -2.38 12.98 -7.08
CA TYR A 25 -3.54 12.49 -6.34
C TYR A 25 -4.16 11.23 -6.97
N LYS A 26 -4.19 11.14 -8.30
CA LYS A 26 -4.69 9.97 -9.02
C LYS A 26 -3.76 8.77 -8.82
N ALA A 27 -2.45 8.98 -8.92
CA ALA A 27 -1.43 7.96 -8.68
C ALA A 27 -1.51 7.43 -7.24
N ASP A 28 -1.62 8.32 -6.25
CA ASP A 28 -1.83 7.96 -4.85
C ASP A 28 -3.14 7.16 -4.65
N ALA A 29 -4.22 7.54 -5.34
CA ALA A 29 -5.48 6.82 -5.26
C ALA A 29 -5.35 5.39 -5.81
N VAL A 30 -4.62 5.20 -6.92
CA VAL A 30 -4.32 3.88 -7.48
C VAL A 30 -3.50 3.05 -6.49
N ARG A 31 -2.38 3.58 -5.98
CA ARG A 31 -1.51 2.89 -5.01
C ARG A 31 -2.29 2.46 -3.77
N ASN A 32 -3.10 3.35 -3.20
CA ASN A 32 -3.93 3.05 -2.03
C ASN A 32 -4.99 1.97 -2.34
N ALA A 33 -5.66 2.06 -3.49
CA ALA A 33 -6.66 1.08 -3.88
C ALA A 33 -6.06 -0.31 -4.13
N THR A 34 -4.88 -0.39 -4.78
CA THR A 34 -4.21 -1.66 -5.02
C THR A 34 -3.60 -2.24 -3.76
N LYS A 35 -3.09 -1.40 -2.85
CA LYS A 35 -2.65 -1.84 -1.52
C LYS A 35 -3.79 -2.45 -0.72
N ALA A 36 -4.93 -1.76 -0.63
CA ALA A 36 -6.11 -2.31 0.05
C ALA A 36 -6.55 -3.66 -0.55
N LYS A 37 -6.48 -3.81 -1.88
CA LYS A 37 -6.77 -5.10 -2.54
C LYS A 37 -5.73 -6.17 -2.23
N ALA A 38 -4.44 -5.83 -2.23
CA ALA A 38 -3.37 -6.74 -1.87
C ALA A 38 -3.50 -7.23 -0.43
N ASP A 39 -3.79 -6.31 0.50
CA ASP A 39 -4.04 -6.60 1.91
C ASP A 39 -5.21 -7.58 2.09
N MET A 40 -6.32 -7.38 1.35
CA MET A 40 -7.46 -8.31 1.39
C MET A 40 -7.10 -9.72 0.89
N VAL A 41 -6.29 -9.83 -0.17
CA VAL A 41 -5.86 -11.13 -0.71
C VAL A 41 -4.90 -11.84 0.26
N GLN A 42 -3.96 -11.09 0.83
CA GLN A 42 -3.02 -11.63 1.81
C GLN A 42 -3.77 -12.09 3.06
N ALA A 43 -4.61 -11.25 3.65
CA ALA A 43 -5.38 -11.58 4.85
C ALA A 43 -6.31 -12.79 4.63
N GLY A 44 -6.96 -12.88 3.46
CA GLY A 44 -7.78 -14.05 3.12
C GLY A 44 -6.98 -15.35 3.03
N SER A 45 -5.73 -15.27 2.55
CA SER A 45 -4.86 -16.43 2.43
C SER A 45 -4.27 -16.86 3.78
N GLU A 46 -3.88 -15.90 4.62
CA GLU A 46 -3.47 -16.14 6.01
C GLU A 46 -4.62 -16.77 6.81
N GLN A 47 -5.84 -16.24 6.70
CA GLN A 47 -7.01 -16.82 7.34
C GLN A 47 -7.30 -18.25 6.85
N ALA A 48 -7.17 -18.50 5.55
CA ALA A 48 -7.35 -19.84 5.00
C ALA A 48 -6.30 -20.83 5.54
N ALA A 49 -5.02 -20.42 5.61
CA ALA A 49 -3.96 -21.21 6.19
C ALA A 49 -4.19 -21.49 7.69
N ASP A 50 -4.62 -20.49 8.45
CA ASP A 50 -4.95 -20.65 9.85
C ASP A 50 -6.13 -21.60 10.09
N ASN A 51 -7.17 -21.53 9.27
CA ASN A 51 -8.27 -22.49 9.31
C ASN A 51 -7.77 -23.94 9.08
N MET A 52 -6.76 -24.13 8.23
CA MET A 52 -6.15 -25.45 8.01
C MET A 52 -5.35 -25.92 9.24
N ARG A 53 -4.58 -25.01 9.85
CA ARG A 53 -3.83 -25.31 11.09
C ARG A 53 -4.79 -25.63 12.24
N ASP A 54 -5.88 -24.89 12.39
CA ASP A 54 -6.91 -25.13 13.40
C ASP A 54 -7.63 -26.47 13.19
N ALA A 55 -8.01 -26.77 11.95
CA ALA A 55 -8.66 -28.05 11.60
C ALA A 55 -7.76 -29.26 11.86
N SER A 56 -6.45 -29.13 11.69
CA SER A 56 -5.47 -30.18 12.02
C SER A 56 -5.05 -30.19 13.50
N GLY A 57 -5.43 -29.17 14.26
CA GLY A 57 -4.87 -28.85 15.57
C GLY A 57 -3.47 -28.23 15.48
N LYS A 58 -3.24 -27.24 16.33
CA LYS A 58 -1.97 -26.51 16.45
C LYS A 58 -1.04 -27.13 17.51
N ASP A 59 0.26 -27.08 17.28
CA ASP A 59 1.28 -27.44 18.27
C ASP A 59 1.55 -26.29 19.25
N ALA A 60 2.58 -26.43 20.10
CA ALA A 60 2.94 -25.41 21.08
C ALA A 60 3.45 -24.09 20.47
N PHE A 61 3.79 -24.09 19.17
CA PHE A 61 4.31 -22.94 18.44
C PHE A 61 3.27 -22.32 17.48
N GLY A 62 2.08 -22.92 17.36
CA GLY A 62 0.99 -22.44 16.51
C GLY A 62 0.96 -23.06 15.11
N SER A 63 1.92 -23.93 14.77
CA SER A 63 1.96 -24.68 13.51
C SER A 63 0.99 -25.86 13.53
N ALA A 64 0.57 -26.34 12.37
CA ALA A 64 -0.23 -27.57 12.30
C ALA A 64 0.56 -28.77 12.84
N LYS A 65 -0.07 -29.58 13.69
CA LYS A 65 0.52 -30.83 14.22
C LYS A 65 0.89 -31.82 13.10
N SER A 66 0.21 -31.74 11.95
CA SER A 66 0.50 -32.56 10.78
C SER A 66 1.45 -31.81 9.83
N PRO A 67 2.67 -32.32 9.56
CA PRO A 67 3.60 -31.70 8.63
C PRO A 67 3.05 -31.53 7.21
N ALA A 68 2.16 -32.44 6.79
CA ALA A 68 1.51 -32.36 5.49
C ALA A 68 0.46 -31.23 5.43
N VAL A 69 -0.16 -30.88 6.56
CA VAL A 69 -1.08 -29.75 6.64
C VAL A 69 -0.31 -28.44 6.72
N GLU A 70 0.77 -28.39 7.52
CA GLU A 70 1.61 -27.19 7.62
C GLU A 70 2.15 -26.79 6.25
N LYS A 71 2.72 -27.75 5.50
CA LYS A 71 3.21 -27.49 4.14
C LYS A 71 2.12 -26.97 3.20
N LYS A 72 0.86 -27.37 3.38
CA LYS A 72 -0.25 -26.86 2.56
C LYS A 72 -0.67 -25.46 3.01
N ALA A 73 -0.72 -25.21 4.32
CA ALA A 73 -1.00 -23.89 4.88
C ALA A 73 0.04 -22.87 4.40
N ASP A 74 1.32 -23.20 4.48
CA ASP A 74 2.42 -22.36 3.99
C ASP A 74 2.32 -22.10 2.48
N ALA A 75 1.94 -23.12 1.69
CA ALA A 75 1.74 -22.95 0.26
C ALA A 75 0.58 -22.00 -0.06
N VAL A 76 -0.48 -21.98 0.75
CA VAL A 76 -1.61 -21.04 0.60
C VAL A 76 -1.15 -19.62 0.95
N GLU A 77 -0.45 -19.42 2.06
CA GLU A 77 0.14 -18.12 2.43
C GLU A 77 1.11 -17.60 1.37
N GLU A 78 1.98 -18.46 0.84
CA GLU A 78 2.94 -18.10 -0.19
C GLU A 78 2.23 -17.69 -1.49
N GLN A 79 1.19 -18.42 -1.90
CA GLN A 79 0.38 -18.07 -3.07
C GLN A 79 -0.33 -16.74 -2.87
N GLY A 80 -0.94 -16.51 -1.70
CA GLY A 80 -1.57 -15.25 -1.33
C GLY A 80 -0.59 -14.07 -1.39
N THR A 81 0.58 -14.24 -0.79
CA THR A 81 1.64 -13.22 -0.79
C THR A 81 2.13 -12.93 -2.21
N LYS A 82 2.30 -13.95 -3.06
CA LYS A 82 2.69 -13.76 -4.47
C LYS A 82 1.61 -13.00 -5.25
N ALA A 83 0.34 -13.32 -5.03
CA ALA A 83 -0.78 -12.63 -5.66
C ALA A 83 -0.88 -11.16 -5.21
N ALA A 84 -0.80 -10.91 -3.89
CA ALA A 84 -0.79 -9.57 -3.31
C ALA A 84 0.35 -8.70 -3.89
N LYS A 85 1.58 -9.22 -3.94
CA LYS A 85 2.72 -8.55 -4.58
C LYS A 85 2.50 -8.28 -6.07
N GLY A 86 1.80 -9.18 -6.77
CA GLY A 86 1.42 -8.97 -8.17
C GLY A 86 0.47 -7.78 -8.34
N ILE A 87 -0.51 -7.66 -7.45
CA ILE A 87 -1.48 -6.55 -7.42
C ILE A 87 -0.78 -5.22 -7.12
N GLU A 88 0.06 -5.17 -6.08
CA GLU A 88 0.81 -3.95 -5.75
C GLU A 88 1.71 -3.52 -6.91
N LYS A 89 2.47 -4.45 -7.51
CA LYS A 89 3.31 -4.13 -8.67
C LYS A 89 2.53 -3.63 -9.88
N ALA A 90 1.32 -4.14 -10.11
CA ALA A 90 0.47 -3.65 -11.19
C ALA A 90 -0.01 -2.22 -10.88
N GLY A 91 -0.42 -1.96 -9.64
CA GLY A 91 -0.83 -0.62 -9.17
C GLY A 91 0.29 0.40 -9.23
N GLU A 92 1.49 0.05 -8.78
CA GLU A 92 2.66 0.93 -8.87
C GLU A 92 2.99 1.28 -10.32
N LYS A 93 2.97 0.31 -11.23
CA LYS A 93 3.19 0.59 -12.66
C LYS A 93 2.15 1.52 -13.27
N GLU A 94 0.89 1.38 -12.86
CA GLU A 94 -0.20 2.25 -13.30
C GLU A 94 -0.05 3.66 -12.71
N ALA A 95 0.28 3.77 -11.42
CA ALA A 95 0.57 5.03 -10.77
C ALA A 95 1.76 5.77 -11.40
N ASP A 96 2.84 5.04 -11.69
CA ASP A 96 4.03 5.57 -12.38
C ASP A 96 3.70 6.06 -13.79
N ALA A 97 2.81 5.37 -14.51
CA ALA A 97 2.34 5.82 -15.83
C ALA A 97 1.54 7.13 -15.73
N ILE A 98 0.70 7.28 -14.70
CA ILE A 98 -0.03 8.53 -14.45
C ILE A 98 0.93 9.68 -14.12
N GLU A 99 1.95 9.44 -13.31
CA GLU A 99 2.95 10.45 -12.95
C GLU A 99 3.88 10.78 -14.14
N ALA A 100 4.12 9.85 -15.05
CA ALA A 100 4.90 10.08 -16.26
C ALA A 100 4.20 11.03 -17.26
N ASP A 101 2.87 11.04 -17.27
CA ASP A 101 2.05 11.93 -18.09
C ASP A 101 1.90 13.34 -17.48
N LYS A 102 2.50 13.59 -16.30
CA LYS A 102 2.47 14.88 -15.63
C LYS A 102 3.17 15.96 -16.49
N PRO A 103 2.49 17.08 -16.79
CA PRO A 103 3.13 18.19 -17.50
C PRO A 103 4.30 18.74 -16.67
N LYS A 104 5.46 18.89 -17.33
CA LYS A 104 6.69 19.41 -16.73
C LYS A 104 6.65 20.91 -16.52
#